data_AF-A0A9W5P2A1-F1
#
_entry.id   AF-A0A9W5P2A1-F1
#
_cell.length_a   1.000
_cell.length_b   1.000
_cell.length_c   1.000
_cell.angle_alpha   90.00
_cell.angle_beta   90.00
_cell.angle_gamma   90.00
#
_symmetry.space_group_name_H-M   'P 1'
#
loop_
_entity.id
_entity.type
_entity.pdbx_description
1 polymer ?
#
loop_
_entity_poly.entity_id
_entity_poly.type
_entity_poly.pdbx_seq_one_letter_code
_entity_poly.pdbx_strand_id
1 'polypeptide(L)'
;MELFEYYKKKGKFKFFIGIGVFILALCAVYEKWGHINWGQVIFIVIVSFVFLGIGFLQLRKGKLLEKNIVKNSITLWDTNTFVLLELPEGNKHFGLYTPDGAYVAGTKLISTDMMTVSSLKNNHVVGLEASDGEILAYFHSEVENYDWAIYDSNYNCVGMFKENMIQRFGMVRGSLMNEKEIKISEIEVEFDFFETSFRTMDDRILINCKRGYMPLEWSKRFGLNVPIIKLGNNISNAEKIFGLGILLYILETIKVRKSRIFND
;
A
#
# COMPACT_ATOMS: atom_id res chain seq x y z
N MET A 1 11.42 1.41 5.79
CA MET A 1 10.86 1.02 7.10
C MET A 1 10.91 -0.49 7.16
N GLU A 2 11.81 -1.02 7.98
CA GLU A 2 12.02 -2.47 8.04
C GLU A 2 10.76 -3.19 8.56
N LEU A 3 10.58 -4.46 8.21
CA LEU A 3 9.34 -5.19 8.51
C LEU A 3 9.08 -5.28 10.03
N PHE A 4 10.11 -5.37 10.86
CA PHE A 4 9.91 -5.35 12.31
C PHE A 4 9.47 -3.98 12.84
N GLU A 5 9.97 -2.88 12.26
CA GLU A 5 9.56 -1.52 12.62
C GLU A 5 8.09 -1.30 12.29
N TYR A 6 7.65 -1.81 11.14
CA TYR A 6 6.25 -1.84 10.76
C TYR A 6 5.37 -2.45 11.86
N TYR A 7 5.69 -3.66 12.32
CA TYR A 7 4.92 -4.33 13.38
C TYR A 7 5.04 -3.63 14.73
N LYS A 8 6.21 -3.08 15.07
CA LYS A 8 6.40 -2.31 16.31
C LYS A 8 5.55 -1.04 16.31
N LYS A 9 5.52 -0.27 15.21
CA LYS A 9 4.74 0.97 15.07
C LYS A 9 3.24 0.67 15.15
N LYS A 10 2.77 -0.33 14.41
CA LYS A 10 1.36 -0.78 14.44
C LYS A 10 0.95 -1.28 15.83
N GLY A 11 1.82 -2.05 16.47
CA GLY A 11 1.58 -2.57 17.82
C GLY A 11 1.48 -1.47 18.88
N LYS A 12 2.40 -0.49 18.86
CA LYS A 12 2.33 0.69 19.73
C LYS A 12 1.03 1.46 19.54
N PHE A 13 0.64 1.71 18.28
CA PHE A 13 -0.60 2.45 17.98
C PHE A 13 -1.85 1.75 18.54
N LYS A 14 -1.97 0.42 18.31
CA LYS A 14 -3.09 -0.36 18.88
C LYS A 14 -3.07 -0.38 20.41
N PHE A 15 -1.89 -0.40 21.01
CA PHE A 15 -1.75 -0.30 22.46
C PHE A 15 -2.24 1.06 23.00
N PHE A 16 -1.89 2.17 22.33
CA PHE A 16 -2.39 3.50 22.69
C PHE A 16 -3.90 3.62 22.57
N ILE A 17 -4.51 3.07 21.51
CA ILE A 17 -5.97 3.00 21.39
C ILE A 17 -6.57 2.23 22.57
N GLY A 18 -6.00 1.07 22.89
CA GLY A 18 -6.46 0.27 24.03
C GLY A 18 -6.42 1.05 25.35
N ILE A 19 -5.30 1.72 25.65
CA ILE A 19 -5.17 2.57 26.84
C ILE A 19 -6.17 3.72 26.83
N GLY A 20 -6.31 4.44 25.72
CA GLY A 20 -7.24 5.56 25.61
C GLY A 20 -8.68 5.15 25.87
N VAL A 21 -9.13 4.05 25.26
CA VAL A 21 -10.46 3.47 25.48
C VAL A 21 -10.65 3.03 26.94
N PHE A 22 -9.60 2.48 27.57
CA PHE A 22 -9.64 2.09 28.98
C PHE A 22 -9.82 3.30 29.91
N ILE A 23 -9.04 4.37 29.68
CA ILE A 23 -9.12 5.59 30.48
C ILE A 23 -10.50 6.22 30.33
N LEU A 24 -11.06 6.25 29.12
CA LEU A 24 -12.44 6.73 28.89
C LEU A 24 -13.47 5.92 29.69
N ALA A 25 -13.31 4.60 29.78
CA ALA A 25 -14.17 3.77 30.63
C ALA A 25 -14.07 4.17 32.11
N LEU A 26 -12.86 4.41 32.62
CA LEU A 26 -12.64 4.85 34.00
C LEU A 26 -13.24 6.24 34.27
N CYS A 27 -13.07 7.19 33.34
CA CYS A 27 -13.69 8.51 33.44
C CYS A 27 -15.22 8.43 33.46
N ALA A 28 -15.83 7.60 32.60
CA ALA A 28 -17.28 7.40 32.58
C ALA A 28 -17.84 6.79 33.87
N VAL A 29 -17.07 5.89 34.52
CA VAL A 29 -17.40 5.34 35.83
C VAL A 29 -17.26 6.41 36.92
N TYR A 30 -16.21 7.22 36.85
CA TYR A 30 -15.95 8.28 37.83
C TYR A 30 -16.99 9.41 37.77
N GLU A 31 -17.48 9.81 36.60
CA GLU A 31 -18.44 10.91 36.48
C GLU A 31 -19.86 10.55 36.95
N LYS A 32 -20.26 9.27 36.85
CA LYS A 32 -21.66 8.87 37.05
C LYS A 32 -22.03 8.43 38.47
N TRP A 33 -21.12 8.48 39.45
CA TRP A 33 -21.35 8.25 40.91
C TRP A 33 -22.56 7.33 41.23
N GLY A 34 -22.57 6.11 40.68
CA GLY A 34 -23.58 5.09 40.99
C GLY A 34 -24.73 4.89 39.96
N HIS A 35 -25.00 5.83 39.05
CA HIS A 35 -25.98 5.65 37.95
C HIS A 35 -25.30 5.14 36.67
N ILE A 36 -24.56 4.04 36.79
CA ILE A 36 -23.72 3.49 35.71
C ILE A 36 -24.39 2.27 35.08
N ASN A 37 -24.48 2.26 33.74
CA ASN A 37 -24.81 1.04 33.01
C ASN A 37 -23.57 0.14 32.93
N TRP A 38 -23.44 -0.79 33.89
CA TRP A 38 -22.32 -1.72 33.97
C TRP A 38 -22.10 -2.55 32.70
N GLY A 39 -23.17 -2.85 31.94
CA GLY A 39 -23.05 -3.57 30.67
C GLY A 39 -22.22 -2.81 29.63
N GLN A 40 -22.42 -1.49 29.53
CA GLN A 40 -21.65 -0.65 28.60
C GLN A 40 -20.19 -0.51 29.04
N VAL A 41 -19.94 -0.37 30.34
CA VAL A 41 -18.57 -0.27 30.89
C VAL A 41 -17.81 -1.57 30.65
N ILE A 42 -18.41 -2.73 30.92
CA ILE A 42 -17.81 -4.04 30.66
C ILE A 42 -17.47 -4.18 29.17
N PHE A 43 -18.38 -3.78 28.28
CA PHE A 43 -18.13 -3.82 26.84
C PHE A 43 -16.92 -2.96 26.43
N ILE A 44 -16.83 -1.71 26.91
CA ILE A 44 -15.71 -0.81 26.60
C ILE A 44 -14.38 -1.40 27.13
N VAL A 45 -14.39 -1.98 28.32
CA VAL A 45 -13.21 -2.65 28.90
C VAL A 45 -12.79 -3.86 28.08
N ILE A 46 -13.73 -4.71 27.63
CA ILE A 46 -13.43 -5.83 26.73
C ILE A 46 -12.79 -5.33 25.43
N VAL A 47 -13.38 -4.31 24.79
CA VAL A 47 -12.84 -3.72 23.56
C VAL A 47 -11.42 -3.20 23.79
N SER A 48 -11.17 -2.51 24.90
CA SER A 48 -9.82 -2.07 25.28
C SER A 48 -8.83 -3.24 25.39
N PHE A 49 -9.18 -4.30 26.11
CA PHE A 49 -8.32 -5.48 26.26
C PHE A 49 -8.04 -6.19 24.92
N VAL A 50 -9.01 -6.23 24.01
CA VAL A 50 -8.80 -6.75 22.65
C VAL A 50 -7.75 -5.92 21.92
N PHE A 51 -7.83 -4.59 21.95
CA PHE A 51 -6.83 -3.71 21.33
C PHE A 51 -5.44 -3.86 21.97
N LEU A 52 -5.37 -3.95 23.30
CA LEU A 52 -4.11 -4.20 24.03
C LEU A 52 -3.49 -5.54 23.65
N GLY A 53 -4.29 -6.61 23.58
CA GLY A 53 -3.84 -7.95 23.19
C GLY A 53 -3.31 -8.00 21.76
N ILE A 54 -4.03 -7.38 20.81
CA ILE A 54 -3.58 -7.24 19.42
C ILE A 54 -2.25 -6.47 19.36
N GLY A 55 -2.15 -5.34 20.09
CA GLY A 55 -0.93 -4.54 20.17
C GLY A 55 0.26 -5.33 20.70
N PHE A 56 0.05 -6.09 21.79
CA PHE A 56 1.06 -6.96 22.38
C PHE A 56 1.56 -8.04 21.41
N LEU A 57 0.65 -8.74 20.72
CA LEU A 57 1.01 -9.75 19.73
C LEU A 57 1.84 -9.17 18.59
N GLN A 58 1.48 -7.97 18.10
CA GLN A 58 2.23 -7.29 17.05
C GLN A 58 3.63 -6.84 17.53
N LEU A 59 3.75 -6.33 18.75
CA LEU A 59 5.05 -5.98 19.34
C LEU A 59 5.95 -7.21 19.51
N ARG A 60 5.39 -8.33 19.98
CA ARG A 60 6.11 -9.60 20.10
C ARG A 60 6.58 -10.08 18.73
N LYS A 61 5.72 -10.01 17.71
CA LYS A 61 6.08 -10.37 16.32
C LYS A 61 7.20 -9.49 15.79
N GLY A 62 7.14 -8.17 16.00
CA GLY A 62 8.22 -7.25 15.63
C GLY A 62 9.56 -7.63 16.27
N LYS A 63 9.59 -7.90 17.57
CA LYS A 63 10.83 -8.35 18.27
C LYS A 63 11.37 -9.68 17.76
N LEU A 64 10.51 -10.62 17.37
CA LEU A 64 10.93 -11.90 16.79
C LEU A 64 11.54 -11.72 15.39
N LEU A 65 10.94 -10.85 14.58
CA LEU A 65 11.45 -10.53 13.24
C LEU A 65 12.79 -9.80 13.31
N GLU A 66 12.95 -8.85 14.22
CA GLU A 66 14.22 -8.14 14.45
C GLU A 66 15.39 -9.09 14.74
N LYS A 67 15.14 -10.21 15.43
CA LYS A 67 16.16 -11.22 15.73
C LYS A 67 16.49 -12.14 14.55
N ASN A 68 15.56 -12.30 13.61
CA ASN A 68 15.61 -13.34 12.58
C ASN A 68 15.80 -12.79 11.15
N ILE A 69 15.68 -11.47 10.95
CA ILE A 69 15.89 -10.86 9.63
C ILE A 69 17.38 -10.83 9.34
N VAL A 70 17.78 -11.59 8.33
CA VAL A 70 19.10 -11.48 7.71
C VAL A 70 19.09 -10.19 6.89
N LYS A 71 19.98 -9.24 7.20
CA LYS A 71 20.17 -8.04 6.40
C LYS A 71 20.80 -8.42 5.07
N ASN A 72 19.97 -8.63 4.06
CA ASN A 72 20.41 -8.82 2.69
C ASN A 72 20.27 -7.52 1.91
N SER A 73 21.30 -7.13 1.17
CA SER A 73 21.31 -5.97 0.28
C SER A 73 20.62 -6.28 -1.06
N ILE A 74 19.39 -6.80 -0.99
CA ILE A 74 18.61 -7.12 -2.20
C ILE A 74 17.96 -5.84 -2.70
N THR A 75 18.19 -5.52 -3.98
CA THR A 75 17.59 -4.36 -4.64
C THR A 75 16.26 -4.72 -5.31
N LEU A 76 15.54 -3.71 -5.79
CA LEU A 76 14.29 -3.89 -6.54
C LEU A 76 14.50 -4.67 -7.86
N TRP A 77 15.71 -4.62 -8.40
CA TRP A 77 16.04 -5.20 -9.70
C TRP A 77 16.29 -6.70 -9.63
N ASP A 78 16.75 -7.20 -8.46
CA ASP A 78 17.22 -8.57 -8.26
C ASP A 78 16.10 -9.61 -8.10
N THR A 79 14.89 -9.16 -7.75
CA THR A 79 13.74 -10.04 -7.54
C THR A 79 12.56 -9.68 -8.44
N ASN A 80 11.77 -10.70 -8.77
CA ASN A 80 10.52 -10.54 -9.50
C ASN A 80 9.31 -10.81 -8.60
N THR A 81 9.51 -11.18 -7.34
CA THR A 81 8.40 -11.44 -6.39
C THR A 81 8.49 -10.50 -5.21
N PHE A 82 7.36 -9.86 -4.90
CA PHE A 82 7.23 -8.93 -3.79
C PHE A 82 5.97 -9.20 -2.98
N VAL A 83 6.01 -8.79 -1.72
CA VAL A 83 4.87 -8.72 -0.82
C VAL A 83 4.57 -7.25 -0.56
N LEU A 84 3.33 -6.85 -0.77
CA LEU A 84 2.90 -5.46 -0.64
C LEU A 84 2.27 -5.23 0.73
N LEU A 85 2.83 -4.31 1.51
CA LEU A 85 2.23 -3.86 2.77
C LEU A 85 1.82 -2.40 2.67
N GLU A 86 0.62 -2.10 3.15
CA GLU A 86 0.20 -0.73 3.40
C GLU A 86 0.89 -0.21 4.66
N LEU A 87 1.64 0.88 4.55
CA LEU A 87 2.42 1.44 5.63
C LEU A 87 1.53 2.35 6.50
N PRO A 88 1.67 2.32 7.83
CA PRO A 88 0.86 3.14 8.73
C PRO A 88 1.25 4.61 8.58
N GLU A 89 0.33 5.38 8.00
CA GLU A 89 0.19 6.84 7.87
C GLU A 89 1.46 7.71 8.00
N GLY A 90 1.69 8.53 6.97
CA GLY A 90 2.80 9.44 6.72
C GLY A 90 2.95 9.67 5.21
N ASN A 91 4.07 10.21 4.75
CA ASN A 91 4.32 10.40 3.30
C ASN A 91 4.39 9.06 2.53
N LYS A 92 4.52 7.90 3.21
CA LYS A 92 4.64 6.59 2.55
C LYS A 92 3.36 5.76 2.67
N HIS A 93 2.81 5.34 1.54
CA HIS A 93 1.52 4.65 1.48
C HIS A 93 1.68 3.13 1.37
N PHE A 94 2.62 2.67 0.56
CA PHE A 94 2.87 1.26 0.31
C PHE A 94 4.36 0.92 0.42
N GLY A 95 4.67 -0.25 0.96
CA GLY A 95 6.00 -0.82 1.03
C GLY A 95 6.06 -2.15 0.30
N LEU A 96 7.09 -2.31 -0.52
CA LEU A 96 7.44 -3.53 -1.22
C LEU A 96 8.51 -4.27 -0.43
N TYR A 97 8.22 -5.53 -0.12
CA TYR A 97 9.11 -6.41 0.62
C TYR A 97 9.43 -7.65 -0.20
N THR A 98 10.63 -8.18 -0.05
CA THR A 98 10.92 -9.53 -0.55
C THR A 98 10.13 -10.58 0.24
N PRO A 99 9.91 -11.78 -0.32
CA PRO A 99 9.47 -12.96 0.45
C PRO A 99 10.20 -13.19 1.78
N ASP A 100 11.46 -12.75 1.85
CA ASP A 100 12.31 -12.88 3.03
C ASP A 100 12.09 -11.83 4.11
N GLY A 101 11.30 -10.79 3.82
CA GLY A 101 11.03 -9.71 4.76
C GLY A 101 11.96 -8.51 4.63
N ALA A 102 12.87 -8.52 3.65
CA ALA A 102 13.71 -7.36 3.35
C ALA A 102 12.86 -6.26 2.71
N TYR A 103 12.99 -5.03 3.20
CA TYR A 103 12.36 -3.86 2.59
C TYR A 103 13.15 -3.45 1.36
N VAL A 104 12.47 -3.30 0.23
CA VAL A 104 13.13 -3.04 -1.07
C VAL A 104 12.84 -1.64 -1.56
N ALA A 105 11.56 -1.26 -1.58
CA ALA A 105 11.13 0.07 -1.98
C ALA A 105 9.78 0.41 -1.33
N GLY A 106 9.38 1.67 -1.40
CA GLY A 106 8.07 2.10 -0.95
C GLY A 106 7.69 3.43 -1.56
N THR A 107 6.39 3.67 -1.66
CA THR A 107 5.90 4.95 -2.16
C THR A 107 6.20 6.04 -1.14
N LYS A 108 6.48 7.25 -1.60
CA LYS A 108 6.68 8.45 -0.79
C LYS A 108 6.08 9.65 -1.52
N LEU A 109 5.23 10.41 -0.85
CA LEU A 109 4.76 11.70 -1.33
C LEU A 109 5.94 12.67 -1.34
N ILE A 110 6.29 13.17 -2.52
CA ILE A 110 7.45 14.06 -2.72
C ILE A 110 7.01 15.53 -2.61
N SER A 111 5.85 15.88 -3.16
CA SER A 111 5.31 17.23 -3.04
C SER A 111 3.78 17.23 -3.06
N THR A 112 3.21 18.12 -2.23
CA THR A 112 1.90 18.74 -2.47
C THR A 112 2.03 20.18 -2.94
N ASP A 113 3.23 20.78 -2.89
CA ASP A 113 3.50 22.10 -3.44
C ASP A 113 5.02 22.36 -3.41
N MET A 114 5.69 22.35 -4.57
CA MET A 114 7.07 22.82 -4.66
C MET A 114 7.47 23.25 -6.07
N MET A 115 6.71 24.17 -6.67
CA MET A 115 7.28 25.20 -7.55
C MET A 115 6.22 26.25 -7.90
N THR A 116 6.55 27.49 -7.57
CA THR A 116 6.06 28.71 -8.20
C THR A 116 6.09 28.62 -9.72
N VAL A 117 5.01 28.11 -10.33
CA VAL A 117 4.49 28.58 -11.61
C VAL A 117 2.97 28.50 -11.51
N SER A 118 2.36 29.67 -11.43
CA SER A 118 0.93 29.89 -11.62
C SER A 118 0.40 29.08 -12.81
N SER A 119 -0.49 28.11 -12.59
CA SER A 119 -1.71 27.83 -13.41
C SER A 119 -2.19 26.38 -13.49
N LEU A 120 -1.57 25.37 -12.87
CA LEU A 120 -2.01 23.98 -13.05
C LEU A 120 -2.34 23.27 -11.74
N LYS A 121 -3.40 22.46 -11.82
CA LYS A 121 -4.15 21.77 -10.78
C LYS A 121 -3.26 21.00 -9.79
N ASN A 122 -3.81 20.67 -8.62
CA ASN A 122 -3.19 19.96 -7.49
C ASN A 122 -2.53 18.62 -7.91
N ASN A 123 -1.34 18.66 -8.49
CA ASN A 123 -0.62 17.48 -8.96
C ASN A 123 0.08 16.82 -7.77
N HIS A 124 -0.45 15.69 -7.31
CA HIS A 124 0.20 14.87 -6.29
C HIS A 124 1.32 14.07 -6.95
N VAL A 125 2.56 14.31 -6.53
CA VAL A 125 3.72 13.56 -7.02
C VAL A 125 4.11 12.51 -5.98
N VAL A 126 4.04 11.25 -6.38
CA VAL A 126 4.42 10.10 -5.57
C VAL A 126 5.70 9.50 -6.15
N GLY A 127 6.77 9.47 -5.37
CA GLY A 127 8.00 8.78 -5.72
C GLY A 127 8.01 7.33 -5.24
N LEU A 128 8.71 6.45 -5.95
CA LEU A 128 9.10 5.13 -5.48
C LEU A 128 10.51 5.21 -4.90
N GLU A 129 10.62 5.21 -3.57
CA GLU A 129 11.89 5.32 -2.85
C GLU A 129 12.42 3.94 -2.47
N ALA A 130 13.66 3.64 -2.87
CA ALA A 130 14.39 2.44 -2.53
C ALA A 130 14.77 2.37 -1.04
N SER A 131 15.36 1.26 -0.62
CA SER A 131 15.81 1.03 0.76
C SER A 131 16.94 1.97 1.20
N ASP A 132 17.76 2.44 0.28
CA ASP A 132 18.87 3.38 0.51
C ASP A 132 18.45 4.85 0.46
N GLY A 133 17.20 5.14 0.09
CA GLY A 133 16.66 6.49 -0.05
C GLY A 133 16.72 7.06 -1.47
N GLU A 134 17.23 6.31 -2.45
CA GLU A 134 17.20 6.71 -3.86
C GLU A 134 15.76 6.68 -4.40
N ILE A 135 15.37 7.68 -5.19
CA ILE A 135 14.08 7.67 -5.90
C ILE A 135 14.26 6.96 -7.24
N LEU A 136 13.60 5.81 -7.39
CA LEU A 136 13.69 4.97 -8.58
C LEU A 136 12.70 5.40 -9.69
N ALA A 137 11.60 6.03 -9.30
CA ALA A 137 10.53 6.43 -10.21
C ALA A 137 9.68 7.55 -9.63
N TYR A 138 9.05 8.34 -10.50
CA TYR A 138 8.10 9.37 -10.15
C TYR A 138 6.74 9.08 -10.79
N PHE A 139 5.68 9.30 -10.03
CA PHE A 139 4.31 9.11 -10.47
C PHE A 139 3.51 10.40 -10.29
N HIS A 140 2.86 10.84 -11.37
CA HIS A 140 2.15 12.12 -11.44
C HIS A 140 0.66 11.87 -11.68
N SER A 141 -0.19 12.43 -10.82
CA SER A 141 -1.65 12.45 -11.03
C SER A 141 -2.07 13.57 -11.98
N GLU A 142 -3.12 13.33 -12.79
CA GLU A 142 -3.85 14.34 -13.57
C GLU A 142 -2.98 15.17 -14.55
N VAL A 143 -2.19 14.49 -15.39
CA VAL A 143 -1.41 15.15 -16.44
C VAL A 143 -2.28 15.34 -17.67
N GLU A 144 -2.70 16.57 -17.98
CA GLU A 144 -3.48 17.08 -19.14
C GLU A 144 -4.48 16.14 -19.85
N ASN A 145 -4.05 14.95 -20.31
CA ASN A 145 -4.83 13.93 -21.03
C ASN A 145 -4.87 12.52 -20.37
N TYR A 146 -4.19 12.33 -19.24
CA TYR A 146 -3.97 11.06 -18.53
C TYR A 146 -4.20 11.22 -17.03
N ASP A 147 -4.76 10.19 -16.40
CA ASP A 147 -5.00 10.19 -14.95
C ASP A 147 -3.73 9.90 -14.17
N TRP A 148 -2.79 9.18 -14.78
CA TRP A 148 -1.53 8.79 -14.15
C TRP A 148 -0.39 8.69 -15.15
N ALA A 149 0.70 9.42 -14.93
CA ALA A 149 1.91 9.34 -15.72
C ALA A 149 3.08 8.80 -14.88
N ILE A 150 3.89 7.93 -15.47
CA ILE A 150 4.96 7.21 -14.79
C ILE A 150 6.30 7.55 -15.45
N TYR A 151 7.25 7.99 -14.62
CA TYR A 151 8.58 8.40 -15.03
C TYR A 151 9.65 7.59 -14.30
N ASP A 152 10.80 7.39 -14.94
CA ASP A 152 11.99 6.80 -14.31
C ASP A 152 12.71 7.82 -13.39
N SER A 153 13.83 7.41 -12.78
CA SER A 153 14.65 8.28 -11.92
C SER A 153 15.25 9.49 -12.64
N ASN A 154 15.37 9.43 -13.97
CA ASN A 154 15.89 10.51 -14.82
C ASN A 154 14.77 11.39 -15.40
N TYR A 155 13.53 11.21 -14.94
CA TYR A 155 12.34 11.88 -15.48
C TYR A 155 12.02 11.57 -16.96
N ASN A 156 12.49 10.44 -17.49
CA ASN A 156 12.01 9.94 -18.78
C ASN A 156 10.63 9.30 -18.58
N CYS A 157 9.69 9.61 -19.48
CA CYS A 157 8.38 8.97 -19.47
C CYS A 157 8.54 7.49 -19.79
N VAL A 158 8.03 6.62 -18.91
CA VAL A 158 8.03 5.15 -19.07
C VAL A 158 6.67 4.66 -19.57
N GLY A 159 5.60 5.38 -19.21
CA GLY A 159 4.27 5.13 -19.74
C GLY A 159 3.18 5.90 -19.01
N MET A 160 1.96 5.79 -19.53
CA MET A 160 0.79 6.47 -19.00
C MET A 160 -0.36 5.48 -18.77
N PHE A 161 -1.25 5.86 -17.86
CA PHE A 161 -2.51 5.19 -17.63
C PHE A 161 -3.66 6.19 -17.74
N LYS A 162 -4.71 5.75 -18.45
CA LYS A 162 -5.94 6.51 -18.64
C LYS A 162 -7.12 5.68 -18.22
N GLU A 163 -7.89 6.15 -17.24
CA GLU A 163 -9.13 5.54 -16.84
C GLU A 163 -10.19 5.69 -17.93
N ASN A 164 -11.02 4.66 -18.10
CA ASN A 164 -12.16 4.73 -18.99
C ASN A 164 -13.28 5.53 -18.32
N MET A 165 -13.95 6.41 -19.08
CA MET A 165 -15.08 7.22 -18.58
C MET A 165 -16.24 6.35 -18.06
N ILE A 166 -16.44 5.15 -18.62
CA ILE A 166 -17.49 4.23 -18.21
C ILE A 166 -16.92 3.24 -17.21
N GLN A 167 -17.11 3.53 -15.92
CA GLN A 167 -16.75 2.64 -14.83
C GLN A 167 -17.98 1.81 -14.42
N ARG A 168 -17.84 0.47 -14.38
CA ARG A 168 -18.83 -0.37 -13.71
C ARG A 168 -18.64 -0.25 -12.20
N PHE A 169 -19.74 -0.22 -11.45
CA PHE A 169 -19.71 -0.15 -10.00
C PHE A 169 -18.84 -1.29 -9.45
N GLY A 170 -17.86 -0.95 -8.61
CA GLY A 170 -16.95 -1.94 -8.02
C GLY A 170 -15.73 -2.33 -8.88
N MET A 171 -15.41 -1.62 -9.96
CA MET A 171 -14.25 -1.93 -10.82
C MET A 171 -13.50 -0.67 -11.28
N VAL A 172 -12.19 -0.80 -11.49
CA VAL A 172 -11.33 0.19 -12.15
C VAL A 172 -11.00 -0.34 -13.55
N ARG A 173 -11.30 0.46 -14.58
CA ARG A 173 -10.99 0.13 -15.98
C ARG A 173 -10.16 1.23 -16.60
N GLY A 174 -9.19 0.87 -17.41
CA GLY A 174 -8.41 1.85 -18.15
C GLY A 174 -7.48 1.24 -19.18
N SER A 175 -6.84 2.12 -19.94
CA SER A 175 -5.88 1.79 -20.99
C SER A 175 -4.47 2.06 -20.50
N LEU A 176 -3.60 1.06 -20.67
CA LEU A 176 -2.16 1.19 -20.49
C LEU A 176 -1.55 1.73 -21.79
N MET A 177 -0.73 2.76 -21.71
CA MET A 177 -0.11 3.41 -22.86
C MET A 177 1.40 3.50 -22.64
N ASN A 178 2.18 3.30 -23.69
CA ASN A 178 3.64 3.42 -23.62
C ASN A 178 4.09 4.89 -23.72
N GLU A 179 5.41 5.09 -23.67
CA GLU A 179 6.09 6.38 -23.82
C GLU A 179 5.68 7.17 -25.07
N LYS A 180 5.24 6.48 -26.13
CA LYS A 180 4.82 7.05 -27.43
C LYS A 180 3.29 7.19 -27.53
N GLU A 181 2.58 7.10 -26.40
CA GLU A 181 1.11 7.15 -26.32
C GLU A 181 0.40 6.00 -27.08
N ILE A 182 1.12 4.94 -27.41
CA ILE A 182 0.54 3.76 -28.07
C ILE A 182 -0.04 2.85 -27.00
N LYS A 183 -1.31 2.47 -27.20
CA LYS A 183 -2.03 1.56 -26.31
C LYS A 183 -1.39 0.17 -26.28
N ILE A 184 -1.00 -0.29 -25.09
CA ILE A 184 -0.36 -1.59 -24.84
C ILE A 184 -1.37 -2.63 -24.35
N SER A 185 -2.36 -2.21 -23.57
CA SER A 185 -3.39 -3.10 -23.04
C SER A 185 -4.60 -2.32 -22.52
N GLU A 186 -5.74 -2.99 -22.41
CA GLU A 186 -6.79 -2.62 -21.47
C GLU A 186 -6.64 -3.44 -20.19
N ILE A 187 -6.98 -2.84 -19.07
CA ILE A 187 -7.04 -3.54 -17.79
C ILE A 187 -8.38 -3.30 -17.11
N GLU A 188 -8.81 -4.32 -16.39
CA GLU A 188 -10.00 -4.30 -15.56
C GLU A 188 -9.66 -4.94 -14.21
N VAL A 189 -9.88 -4.18 -13.13
CA VAL A 189 -9.54 -4.61 -11.78
C VAL A 189 -10.73 -4.41 -10.87
N GLU A 190 -11.18 -5.49 -10.25
CA GLU A 190 -12.27 -5.47 -9.29
C GLU A 190 -11.81 -4.90 -7.93
N PHE A 191 -12.73 -4.23 -7.24
CA PHE A 191 -12.50 -3.60 -5.94
C PHE A 191 -12.12 -4.60 -4.84
N ASP A 192 -12.58 -5.85 -4.94
CA ASP A 192 -12.26 -6.89 -3.96
C ASP A 192 -10.85 -7.46 -4.13
N PHE A 193 -10.22 -7.19 -5.27
CA PHE A 193 -8.79 -7.36 -5.49
C PHE A 193 -8.28 -8.74 -5.03
N PHE A 194 -8.90 -9.81 -5.51
CA PHE A 194 -8.47 -11.19 -5.21
C PHE A 194 -7.29 -11.60 -6.07
N GLU A 195 -7.39 -11.40 -7.38
CA GLU A 195 -6.32 -11.69 -8.33
C GLU A 195 -6.48 -10.76 -9.54
N THR A 196 -5.39 -10.14 -9.98
CA THR A 196 -5.37 -9.34 -11.21
C THR A 196 -4.05 -9.55 -11.94
N SER A 197 -4.11 -9.59 -13.26
CA SER A 197 -2.91 -9.69 -14.10
C SER A 197 -2.93 -8.62 -15.17
N PHE A 198 -1.87 -7.84 -15.26
CA PHE A 198 -1.62 -6.92 -16.37
C PHE A 198 -0.84 -7.68 -17.43
N ARG A 199 -1.40 -7.76 -18.62
CA ARG A 199 -0.78 -8.40 -19.78
C ARG A 199 -0.60 -7.37 -20.89
N THR A 200 0.35 -7.57 -21.78
CA THR A 200 0.45 -6.79 -23.02
C THR A 200 -0.51 -7.34 -24.07
N MET A 201 -0.73 -6.63 -25.20
CA MET A 201 -1.47 -7.15 -26.35
C MET A 201 -0.97 -8.54 -26.80
N ASP A 202 0.35 -8.78 -26.70
CA ASP A 202 0.98 -10.06 -27.04
C ASP A 202 0.85 -11.15 -25.95
N ASP A 203 -0.06 -10.96 -24.98
CA ASP A 203 -0.32 -11.85 -23.84
C ASP A 203 0.86 -12.06 -22.87
N ARG A 204 1.94 -11.26 -22.99
CA ARG A 204 3.05 -11.29 -22.03
C ARG A 204 2.62 -10.66 -20.71
N ILE A 205 2.81 -11.39 -19.62
CA ILE A 205 2.50 -10.91 -18.26
C ILE A 205 3.51 -9.83 -17.86
N LEU A 206 3.02 -8.64 -17.51
CA LEU A 206 3.82 -7.59 -16.87
C LEU A 206 3.82 -7.79 -15.36
N ILE A 207 2.62 -7.88 -14.78
CA ILE A 207 2.41 -8.08 -13.35
C ILE A 207 1.26 -9.06 -13.13
N ASN A 208 1.42 -9.96 -12.19
CA ASN A 208 0.36 -10.69 -11.55
C ASN A 208 0.33 -10.32 -10.07
N CYS A 209 -0.81 -9.85 -9.58
CA CYS A 209 -1.02 -9.56 -8.18
C CYS A 209 -2.14 -10.44 -7.62
N LYS A 210 -1.86 -11.14 -6.52
CA LYS A 210 -2.81 -12.08 -5.91
C LYS A 210 -2.89 -11.88 -4.40
N ARG A 211 -4.11 -11.91 -3.88
CA ARG A 211 -4.44 -11.82 -2.46
C ARG A 211 -5.05 -13.15 -1.99
N GLY A 212 -4.65 -13.62 -0.81
CA GLY A 212 -5.29 -14.77 -0.14
C GLY A 212 -4.54 -16.10 -0.24
N TYR A 213 -3.69 -16.31 -1.26
CA TYR A 213 -2.87 -17.52 -1.38
C TYR A 213 -1.39 -17.21 -1.14
N MET A 214 -1.00 -17.18 0.14
CA MET A 214 0.38 -16.92 0.56
C MET A 214 1.03 -18.20 1.14
N PRO A 215 2.27 -18.56 0.75
CA PRO A 215 3.01 -19.64 1.39
C PRO A 215 3.08 -19.48 2.91
N LEU A 216 2.98 -20.60 3.65
CA LEU A 216 2.93 -20.60 5.13
C LEU A 216 4.13 -19.91 5.78
N GLU A 217 5.31 -20.02 5.17
CA GLU A 217 6.52 -19.35 5.67
C GLU A 217 6.42 -17.84 5.58
N TRP A 218 5.83 -17.32 4.50
CA TRP A 218 5.63 -15.89 4.30
C TRP A 218 4.49 -15.39 5.18
N SER A 219 3.41 -16.17 5.34
CA SER A 219 2.28 -15.76 6.19
C SER A 219 2.67 -15.66 7.67
N LYS A 220 3.61 -16.47 8.15
CA LYS A 220 4.22 -16.29 9.48
C LYS A 220 4.86 -14.90 9.61
N ARG A 221 5.53 -14.41 8.57
CA ARG A 221 6.20 -13.10 8.54
C ARG A 221 5.25 -11.93 8.28
N PHE A 222 4.36 -12.02 7.30
CA PHE A 222 3.53 -10.92 6.81
C PHE A 222 2.07 -10.94 7.32
N GLY A 223 1.58 -12.09 7.77
CA GLY A 223 0.17 -12.32 8.09
C GLY A 223 -0.60 -12.89 6.91
N LEU A 224 -1.91 -13.10 7.11
CA LEU A 224 -2.81 -13.62 6.07
C LEU A 224 -3.34 -12.47 5.18
N ASN A 225 -3.75 -12.81 3.96
CA ASN A 225 -4.42 -11.91 3.01
C ASN A 225 -3.63 -10.65 2.62
N VAL A 226 -2.31 -10.73 2.67
CA VAL A 226 -1.41 -9.69 2.14
C VAL A 226 -1.20 -9.93 0.64
N PRO A 227 -1.32 -8.90 -0.23
CA PRO A 227 -1.10 -9.06 -1.66
C PRO A 227 0.34 -9.47 -1.99
N ILE A 228 0.47 -10.41 -2.92
CA ILE A 228 1.73 -10.86 -3.50
C ILE A 228 1.77 -10.38 -4.94
N ILE A 229 2.87 -9.73 -5.31
CA ILE A 229 3.14 -9.23 -6.66
C ILE A 229 4.20 -10.14 -7.28
N LYS A 230 3.93 -10.62 -8.48
CA LYS A 230 4.87 -11.35 -9.33
C LYS A 230 5.01 -10.61 -10.64
N LEU A 231 6.21 -10.16 -10.94
CA LEU A 231 6.58 -9.57 -12.21
C LEU A 231 6.77 -10.66 -13.27
N GLY A 232 6.53 -10.29 -14.53
CA GLY A 232 6.84 -11.15 -15.67
C GLY A 232 8.31 -11.56 -15.75
N ASN A 233 8.57 -12.68 -16.42
CA ASN A 233 9.94 -13.10 -16.71
C ASN A 233 10.52 -12.23 -17.84
N ASN A 234 11.81 -11.90 -17.75
CA ASN A 234 12.55 -11.12 -18.74
C ASN A 234 11.91 -9.75 -19.09
N ILE A 235 11.32 -9.07 -18.10
CA ILE A 235 10.87 -7.70 -18.28
C ILE A 235 11.98 -6.70 -17.93
N SER A 236 12.05 -5.60 -18.66
CA SER A 236 13.05 -4.54 -18.43
C SER A 236 12.76 -3.76 -17.14
N ASN A 237 13.76 -3.04 -16.61
CA ASN A 237 13.57 -2.20 -15.42
C ASN A 237 12.48 -1.14 -15.61
N ALA A 238 12.38 -0.57 -16.81
CA ALA A 238 11.32 0.34 -17.21
C ALA A 238 9.94 -0.34 -17.11
N GLU A 239 9.80 -1.55 -17.63
CA GLU A 239 8.55 -2.32 -17.53
C GLU A 239 8.21 -2.70 -16.08
N LYS A 240 9.22 -2.98 -15.24
CA LYS A 240 9.03 -3.19 -13.79
C LYS A 240 8.42 -1.94 -13.14
N ILE A 241 9.01 -0.76 -13.39
CA ILE A 241 8.53 0.53 -12.87
C ILE A 241 7.10 0.78 -13.36
N PHE A 242 6.85 0.60 -14.66
CA PHE A 242 5.55 0.85 -15.27
C PHE A 242 4.44 0.01 -14.62
N GLY A 243 4.65 -1.30 -14.54
CA GLY A 243 3.67 -2.20 -13.94
C GLY A 243 3.40 -1.86 -12.48
N LEU A 244 4.47 -1.60 -11.70
CA LEU A 244 4.34 -1.26 -10.28
C LEU A 244 3.60 0.07 -10.10
N GLY A 245 3.90 1.08 -10.92
CA GLY A 245 3.24 2.38 -10.89
C GLY A 245 1.73 2.27 -11.16
N ILE A 246 1.33 1.46 -12.15
CA ILE A 246 -0.09 1.19 -12.43
C ILE A 246 -0.76 0.48 -11.25
N LEU A 247 -0.13 -0.56 -10.73
CA LEU A 247 -0.70 -1.33 -9.62
C LEU A 247 -0.93 -0.45 -8.39
N LEU A 248 0.05 0.39 -8.05
CA LEU A 248 -0.02 1.29 -6.92
C LEU A 248 -1.12 2.34 -7.11
N TYR A 249 -1.28 2.89 -8.31
CA TYR A 249 -2.39 3.78 -8.65
C TYR A 249 -3.75 3.11 -8.41
N ILE A 250 -3.95 1.91 -8.96
CA ILE A 250 -5.23 1.19 -8.85
C ILE A 250 -5.57 0.89 -7.38
N LEU A 251 -4.58 0.47 -6.59
CA LEU A 251 -4.79 0.19 -5.17
C LEU A 251 -5.18 1.44 -4.39
N GLU A 252 -4.54 2.58 -4.67
CA GLU A 252 -4.90 3.86 -4.05
C GLU A 252 -6.31 4.30 -4.47
N THR A 253 -6.63 4.21 -5.77
CA THR A 253 -7.95 4.52 -6.31
C THR A 253 -9.04 3.65 -5.70
N ILE A 254 -8.83 2.33 -5.58
CA ILE A 254 -9.79 1.42 -4.94
C ILE A 254 -10.00 1.80 -3.48
N LYS A 255 -8.93 2.13 -2.75
CA LYS A 255 -9.00 2.54 -1.35
C LYS A 255 -9.84 3.82 -1.18
N VAL A 256 -9.57 4.85 -1.99
CA VAL A 256 -10.32 6.12 -1.98
C VAL A 256 -11.78 5.92 -2.38
N ARG A 257 -12.07 5.06 -3.36
CA ARG A 257 -13.46 4.79 -3.78
C ARG A 257 -14.23 3.98 -2.75
N LYS A 258 -13.61 2.96 -2.14
CA LYS A 258 -14.24 2.21 -1.04
C LYS A 258 -14.54 3.13 0.15
N SER A 259 -13.62 4.02 0.53
CA SER A 259 -13.88 4.92 1.66
C SER A 259 -15.05 5.88 1.39
N ARG A 260 -15.26 6.34 0.15
CA ARG A 260 -16.44 7.15 -0.21
C ARG A 260 -17.73 6.34 -0.16
N ILE A 261 -17.75 5.13 -0.72
CA ILE A 261 -18.95 4.29 -0.79
C ILE A 261 -19.42 3.81 0.59
N PHE A 262 -18.49 3.56 1.53
CA PHE A 262 -18.83 3.02 2.86
C PHE A 262 -18.93 4.08 3.97
N ASN A 263 -18.68 5.37 3.66
CA ASN A 263 -18.85 6.48 4.60
C ASN A 263 -20.09 7.36 4.31
N ASP A 264 -20.86 7.05 3.27
CA ASP A 264 -22.21 7.60 3.01
C ASP A 264 -23.29 6.60 3.46
#